data_AF-A0AAD2YQL1-F1
#
_entry.id   AF-A0AAD2YQL1-F1
#
_cell.length_a   1.000
_cell.length_b   1.000
_cell.length_c   1.000
_cell.angle_alpha   90.00
_cell.angle_beta   90.00
_cell.angle_gamma   90.00
#
_symmetry.space_group_name_H-M   'P 1'
#
loop_
_entity.id
_entity.type
_entity.pdbx_description
1 polymer ?
#
loop_
_entity_poly.entity_id
_entity_poly.type
_entity_poly.pdbx_seq_one_letter_code
_entity_poly.pdbx_strand_id
1 'polypeptide(L)'
;MGGIASVPGRGRKPKPVETKRASGNVGKRPLNNNAPEFSEVTNIDVPSYMEDLEFASMIWKSIVPELLKNKVLRITDMHNVEGFCLAYENWRKSQREVQCHGIVVEGAQGGPVKNPALTAANEAARQMTMFGALLGLDPASRNRITGASQKKKGNAFAKVLEM
;
A
#
# COMPACT_ATOMS: atom_id res chain seq x y z
N MET A 1 17.57 -26.06 35.54
CA MET A 1 16.91 -26.33 34.24
C MET A 1 17.08 -25.11 33.36
N GLY A 2 18.05 -25.15 32.44
CA GLY A 2 18.41 -24.04 31.58
C GLY A 2 17.32 -23.74 30.55
N GLY A 3 16.88 -22.49 30.49
CA GLY A 3 15.95 -22.01 29.48
C GLY A 3 16.59 -22.09 28.10
N ILE A 4 15.90 -22.75 27.18
CA ILE A 4 16.29 -22.89 25.78
C ILE A 4 16.40 -21.49 25.18
N ALA A 5 17.58 -21.11 24.69
CA ALA A 5 17.79 -19.82 24.06
C ALA A 5 16.86 -19.67 22.85
N SER A 6 15.95 -18.68 22.91
CA SER A 6 15.09 -18.36 21.77
C SER A 6 15.94 -17.95 20.57
N VAL A 7 15.68 -18.55 19.42
CA VAL A 7 16.35 -18.24 18.14
C VAL A 7 16.43 -16.72 17.92
N PRO A 8 17.61 -16.15 17.61
CA PRO A 8 17.74 -14.72 17.30
C PRO A 8 16.79 -14.32 16.15
N GLY A 9 16.05 -13.23 16.32
CA GLY A 9 15.17 -12.69 15.27
C GLY A 9 13.68 -13.02 15.39
N ARG A 10 13.24 -13.72 16.44
CA ARG A 10 11.81 -14.04 16.68
C ARG A 10 10.96 -12.88 17.24
N GLY A 11 11.55 -11.68 17.36
CA GLY A 11 10.89 -10.48 17.87
C GLY A 11 10.42 -9.52 16.78
N ARG A 12 9.42 -8.68 17.09
CA ARG A 12 8.97 -7.61 16.19
C ARG A 12 10.17 -6.74 15.81
N LYS A 13 10.40 -6.57 14.50
CA LYS A 13 11.45 -5.66 13.99
C LYS A 13 11.32 -4.30 14.68
N PRO A 14 12.43 -3.72 15.17
CA PRO A 14 12.41 -2.44 15.85
C PRO A 14 11.81 -1.35 14.95
N LYS A 15 11.02 -0.45 15.53
CA LYS A 15 10.46 0.68 14.78
C LYS A 15 11.57 1.57 14.21
N PRO A 16 11.44 2.06 12.97
CA PRO A 16 12.34 3.05 12.39
C PRO A 16 12.51 4.27 13.29
N VAL A 17 13.67 4.94 13.19
CA VAL A 17 13.99 6.14 13.97
C VAL A 17 12.99 7.25 13.67
N GLU A 18 12.60 7.44 12.40
CA GLU A 18 11.59 8.42 11.99
C GLU A 18 10.26 8.21 12.71
N THR A 19 9.76 6.96 12.76
CA THR A 19 8.52 6.63 13.48
C THR A 19 8.66 6.87 14.98
N LYS A 20 9.84 6.62 15.57
CA LYS A 20 10.11 6.92 16.98
C LYS A 20 10.11 8.43 17.24
N ARG A 21 10.76 9.23 16.39
CA ARG A 21 10.75 10.70 16.43
C ARG A 21 9.31 11.23 16.33
N ALA A 22 8.54 10.77 15.34
CA ALA A 22 7.15 11.16 15.12
C ALA A 22 6.24 10.85 16.32
N SER A 23 6.46 9.71 16.98
CA SER A 23 5.74 9.31 18.20
C SER A 23 6.25 9.97 19.49
N GLY A 24 7.17 10.94 19.41
CA GLY A 24 7.73 11.62 20.59
C GLY A 24 8.67 10.76 21.45
N ASN A 25 9.20 9.66 20.90
CA ASN A 25 10.09 8.73 21.59
C ASN A 25 9.55 8.24 22.95
N VAL A 26 8.33 7.68 22.97
CA VAL A 26 7.63 7.23 24.20
C VAL A 26 8.51 6.37 25.12
N GLY A 27 9.37 5.52 24.55
CA GLY A 27 10.26 4.64 25.31
C GLY A 27 11.48 5.34 25.94
N LYS A 28 11.69 6.63 25.68
CA LYS A 28 12.82 7.47 26.14
C LYS A 28 14.22 6.89 25.90
N ARG A 29 14.35 5.85 25.06
CA ARG A 29 15.63 5.26 24.71
C ARG A 29 16.38 6.21 23.76
N PRO A 30 17.71 6.30 23.85
CA PRO A 30 18.50 7.08 22.90
C PRO A 30 18.16 6.67 21.46
N LEU A 31 17.94 7.65 20.59
CA LEU A 31 17.69 7.43 19.18
C LEU A 31 19.04 7.25 18.46
N ASN A 32 19.07 6.36 17.47
CA ASN A 32 20.21 6.28 16.57
C ASN A 32 20.18 7.48 15.63
N ASN A 33 21.08 8.45 15.85
CA ASN A 33 21.16 9.66 15.02
C ASN A 33 21.95 9.45 13.73
N ASN A 34 22.60 8.29 13.55
CA ASN A 34 23.32 7.94 12.32
C ASN A 34 22.42 7.23 11.29
N ALA A 35 21.09 7.33 11.45
CA ALA A 35 20.17 6.75 10.49
C ALA A 35 20.19 7.57 9.18
N PRO A 36 20.19 6.92 8.01
CA PRO A 36 20.07 7.63 6.74
C PRO A 36 18.71 8.33 6.68
N GLU A 37 18.73 9.61 6.29
CA GLU A 37 17.53 10.40 6.03
C GLU A 37 17.27 10.41 4.53
N PHE A 38 16.08 9.97 4.12
CA PHE A 38 15.69 9.97 2.71
C PHE A 38 14.94 11.25 2.36
N SER A 39 15.20 11.77 1.16
CA SER A 39 14.57 13.00 0.66
C SER A 39 13.05 12.89 0.68
N GLU A 40 12.40 13.92 1.24
CA GLU A 40 10.95 14.10 1.15
C GLU A 40 10.57 14.36 -0.31
N VAL A 41 9.48 13.74 -0.74
CA VAL A 41 8.82 14.11 -2.00
C VAL A 41 7.73 15.12 -1.61
N THR A 42 7.73 16.28 -2.25
CA THR A 42 6.76 17.36 -1.97
C THR A 42 5.70 17.49 -3.05
N ASN A 43 6.09 17.25 -4.30
CA ASN A 43 5.20 17.14 -5.45
C ASN A 43 5.76 16.10 -6.41
N ILE A 44 4.88 15.31 -7.02
CA ILE A 44 5.27 14.40 -8.08
C ILE A 44 4.10 14.10 -9.02
N ASP A 45 4.37 14.31 -10.30
CA ASP A 45 3.41 14.05 -11.36
C ASP A 45 3.39 12.56 -11.72
N VAL A 46 2.36 12.16 -12.48
CA VAL A 46 2.28 10.81 -13.05
C VAL A 46 3.48 10.60 -13.97
N PRO A 47 4.19 9.46 -13.94
CA PRO A 47 5.23 9.17 -14.91
C PRO A 47 4.67 9.21 -16.34
N SER A 48 5.40 9.82 -17.28
CA SER A 48 4.93 10.03 -18.65
C SER A 48 4.43 8.75 -19.33
N TYR A 49 5.11 7.62 -19.10
CA TYR A 49 4.71 6.32 -19.66
C TYR A 49 3.39 5.76 -19.09
N MET A 50 2.92 6.30 -17.96
CA MET A 50 1.66 5.92 -17.31
C MET A 50 0.53 6.89 -17.60
N GLU A 51 0.78 8.06 -18.20
CA GLU A 51 -0.25 9.07 -18.44
C GLU A 51 -1.39 8.53 -19.32
N ASP A 52 -1.05 7.71 -20.31
CA ASP A 52 -2.00 7.08 -21.23
C ASP A 52 -2.69 5.83 -20.64
N LEU A 53 -2.28 5.38 -19.46
CA LEU A 53 -2.91 4.25 -18.77
C LEU A 53 -4.13 4.73 -18.00
N GLU A 54 -5.31 4.27 -18.42
CA GLU A 54 -6.62 4.75 -17.95
C GLU A 54 -6.76 4.71 -16.42
N PHE A 55 -6.51 3.56 -15.80
CA PHE A 55 -6.71 3.38 -14.36
C PHE A 55 -5.45 3.66 -13.56
N ALA A 56 -4.26 3.39 -14.11
CA ALA A 56 -3.00 3.64 -13.43
C ALA A 56 -2.81 5.14 -13.16
N SER A 57 -3.06 6.00 -14.16
CA SER A 57 -2.99 7.46 -14.00
C SER A 57 -4.07 7.99 -13.05
N MET A 58 -5.29 7.43 -13.12
CA MET A 58 -6.41 7.79 -12.26
C MET A 58 -6.11 7.49 -10.79
N ILE A 59 -5.63 6.28 -10.48
CA ILE A 59 -5.36 5.90 -9.10
C ILE A 59 -4.13 6.64 -8.54
N TRP A 60 -3.11 6.90 -9.37
CA TRP A 60 -1.98 7.75 -9.00
C TRP A 60 -2.43 9.12 -8.49
N LYS A 61 -3.23 9.82 -9.31
CA LYS A 61 -3.78 11.14 -8.98
C LYS A 61 -4.66 11.13 -7.73
N SER A 62 -5.17 9.96 -7.34
CA SER A 62 -5.99 9.78 -6.14
C SER A 62 -5.14 9.52 -4.88
N ILE A 63 -4.15 8.63 -4.95
CA ILE A 63 -3.41 8.16 -3.76
C ILE A 63 -2.20 9.02 -3.43
N VAL A 64 -1.49 9.54 -4.44
CA VAL A 64 -0.23 10.26 -4.23
C VAL A 64 -0.42 11.54 -3.43
N PRO A 65 -1.41 12.40 -3.71
CA PRO A 65 -1.64 13.60 -2.89
C PRO A 65 -1.89 13.29 -1.42
N GLU A 66 -2.65 12.23 -1.11
CA GLU A 66 -2.91 11.81 0.27
C GLU A 66 -1.64 11.25 0.94
N LEU A 67 -0.83 10.47 0.23
CA LEU A 67 0.43 9.95 0.75
C LEU A 67 1.46 11.06 1.04
N LEU A 68 1.55 12.07 0.17
CA LEU A 68 2.41 13.24 0.35
C LEU A 68 1.94 14.09 1.54
N LYS A 69 0.63 14.36 1.64
CA LYS A 69 0.02 15.12 2.74
C LYS A 69 0.28 14.49 4.11
N ASN A 70 0.31 13.16 4.18
CA ASN A 70 0.60 12.42 5.40
C ASN A 70 2.11 12.17 5.63
N LYS A 71 2.99 12.73 4.77
CA LYS A 71 4.45 12.55 4.82
C LYS A 71 4.88 11.08 4.88
N VAL A 72 4.16 10.23 4.15
CA VAL A 72 4.42 8.78 4.10
C VAL A 72 5.48 8.45 3.05
N LEU A 73 5.53 9.21 1.95
CA LEU A 73 6.41 8.91 0.81
C LEU A 73 7.80 9.53 0.95
N ARG A 74 8.81 8.69 0.76
CA ARG A 74 10.18 9.08 0.44
C ARG A 74 10.47 8.77 -1.02
N ILE A 75 11.54 9.35 -1.57
CA ILE A 75 11.99 9.05 -2.93
C ILE A 75 12.25 7.54 -3.15
N THR A 76 12.69 6.84 -2.11
CA THR A 76 12.92 5.39 -2.16
C THR A 76 11.65 4.58 -2.32
N ASP A 77 10.48 5.13 -2.00
CA ASP A 77 9.20 4.40 -2.03
C ASP A 77 8.48 4.55 -3.37
N MET A 78 9.05 5.30 -4.31
CA MET A 78 8.43 5.64 -5.59
C MET A 78 8.04 4.40 -6.40
N HIS A 79 8.94 3.40 -6.46
CA HIS A 79 8.68 2.13 -7.13
C HIS A 79 7.48 1.37 -6.54
N ASN A 80 7.17 1.54 -5.25
CA ASN A 80 5.99 0.92 -4.64
C ASN A 80 4.71 1.59 -5.11
N VAL A 81 4.72 2.91 -5.31
CA VAL A 81 3.58 3.66 -5.86
C VAL A 81 3.33 3.26 -7.30
N GLU A 82 4.37 3.24 -8.13
CA GLU A 82 4.28 2.79 -9.53
C GLU A 82 3.77 1.35 -9.60
N GLY A 83 4.36 0.44 -8.82
CA GLY A 83 3.94 -0.96 -8.76
C GLY A 83 2.49 -1.13 -8.33
N PHE A 84 2.00 -0.35 -7.36
CA PHE A 84 0.60 -0.37 -6.96
C PHE A 84 -0.33 0.10 -8.08
N CYS A 85 0.02 1.20 -8.76
CA CYS A 85 -0.81 1.77 -9.82
C CYS A 85 -0.89 0.84 -11.05
N LEU A 86 0.23 0.24 -11.45
CA LEU A 86 0.25 -0.75 -12.54
C LEU A 86 -0.50 -2.04 -12.17
N ALA A 87 -0.41 -2.48 -10.92
CA ALA A 87 -1.23 -3.60 -10.46
C ALA A 87 -2.73 -3.27 -10.50
N TYR A 88 -3.12 -2.04 -10.13
CA TYR A 88 -4.51 -1.58 -10.22
C TYR A 88 -5.02 -1.56 -11.67
N GLU A 89 -4.21 -1.05 -12.61
CA GLU A 89 -4.48 -1.08 -14.05
C GLU A 89 -4.79 -2.50 -14.55
N ASN A 90 -3.89 -3.43 -14.26
CA ASN A 90 -4.02 -4.83 -14.67
C ASN A 90 -5.24 -5.48 -14.02
N TRP A 91 -5.52 -5.18 -12.75
CA TRP A 91 -6.68 -5.71 -12.05
C TRP A 91 -7.98 -5.23 -12.72
N ARG A 92 -8.12 -3.92 -12.97
CA ARG A 92 -9.32 -3.35 -13.59
C ARG A 92 -9.56 -3.86 -15.00
N LYS A 93 -8.51 -3.95 -15.82
CA LYS A 93 -8.58 -4.56 -17.17
C LYS A 93 -8.99 -6.03 -17.11
N SER A 94 -8.39 -6.80 -16.20
CA SER A 94 -8.73 -8.22 -16.03
C SER A 94 -10.19 -8.42 -15.59
N GLN A 95 -10.71 -7.56 -14.70
CA GLN A 95 -12.12 -7.61 -14.28
C GLN A 95 -13.07 -7.28 -15.43
N ARG A 96 -12.73 -6.32 -16.30
CA ARG A 96 -13.50 -6.03 -17.52
C ARG A 96 -13.54 -7.24 -18.44
N GLU A 97 -12.42 -7.91 -18.65
CA GLU A 97 -12.37 -9.14 -19.46
C GLU A 97 -13.25 -10.25 -18.91
N VAL A 98 -13.23 -10.47 -17.59
CA VAL A 98 -14.11 -11.43 -16.93
C VAL A 98 -15.58 -11.02 -17.03
N GLN A 99 -15.89 -9.73 -16.97
CA GLN A 99 -17.25 -9.22 -17.13
C GLN A 99 -17.79 -9.46 -18.55
N CYS A 100 -16.95 -9.25 -19.57
CA CYS A 100 -17.34 -9.42 -20.98
C CYS A 100 -17.46 -10.90 -21.38
N HIS A 101 -16.53 -11.73 -20.95
CA HIS A 101 -16.38 -13.11 -21.44
C HIS A 101 -16.81 -14.19 -20.42
N GLY A 102 -17.10 -13.81 -19.18
CA GLY A 102 -17.44 -14.73 -18.11
C GLY A 102 -16.23 -15.42 -17.49
N ILE A 103 -16.49 -16.30 -16.51
CA ILE A 103 -15.46 -17.02 -15.74
C ILE A 103 -14.92 -18.27 -16.46
N VAL A 104 -15.62 -18.74 -17.48
CA VAL A 104 -15.27 -19.89 -18.34
C VAL A 104 -15.32 -19.40 -19.78
N VAL A 105 -14.30 -19.76 -20.56
CA VAL A 105 -14.17 -19.41 -21.99
C VAL A 105 -13.87 -20.68 -22.80
N GLU A 106 -14.01 -20.62 -24.11
CA GLU A 106 -13.64 -21.72 -24.99
C GLU A 106 -12.10 -21.80 -25.13
N GLY A 107 -11.54 -22.98 -24.87
CA GLY A 107 -10.12 -23.26 -25.03
C GLY A 107 -9.75 -23.65 -26.45
N ALA A 108 -8.45 -23.74 -26.74
CA ALA A 108 -7.95 -24.04 -28.10
C ALA A 108 -8.44 -25.39 -28.70
N GLN A 109 -8.89 -26.33 -27.86
CA GLN A 109 -9.46 -27.62 -28.28
C GLN A 109 -11.00 -27.63 -28.33
N GLY A 110 -11.65 -26.46 -28.24
CA GLY A 110 -13.11 -26.31 -28.27
C GLY A 110 -13.84 -26.65 -26.95
N GLY A 111 -13.10 -27.03 -25.90
CA GLY A 111 -13.66 -27.34 -24.58
C GLY A 111 -13.69 -26.13 -23.64
N PRO A 112 -14.57 -26.11 -22.62
CA PRO A 112 -14.61 -25.04 -21.63
C PRO A 112 -13.34 -25.04 -20.76
N VAL A 113 -12.68 -23.90 -20.65
CA VAL A 113 -11.52 -23.67 -19.80
C VAL A 113 -11.72 -22.44 -18.92
N LYS A 114 -10.98 -22.36 -17.82
CA LYS A 114 -10.97 -21.18 -16.95
C LYS A 114 -10.51 -19.95 -17.74
N ASN A 115 -11.22 -18.82 -17.60
CA ASN A 115 -10.79 -17.55 -18.19
C ASN A 115 -9.40 -17.14 -17.67
N PRO A 116 -8.37 -16.97 -18.53
CA PRO A 116 -7.03 -16.53 -18.12
C PRO A 116 -7.02 -15.19 -17.38
N ALA A 117 -7.98 -14.30 -17.66
CA ALA A 117 -8.12 -13.03 -16.97
C ALA A 117 -8.36 -13.18 -15.46
N LEU A 118 -8.92 -14.31 -15.00
CA LEU A 118 -9.04 -14.61 -13.57
C LEU A 118 -7.68 -14.82 -12.90
N THR A 119 -6.71 -15.36 -13.62
CA THR A 119 -5.34 -15.53 -13.12
C THR A 119 -4.65 -14.17 -13.02
N ALA A 120 -4.72 -13.37 -14.08
CA ALA A 120 -4.20 -12.00 -14.09
C ALA A 120 -4.82 -11.12 -12.98
N ALA A 121 -6.15 -11.21 -12.78
CA ALA A 121 -6.85 -10.50 -11.72
C ALA A 121 -6.33 -10.89 -10.32
N ASN A 122 -6.10 -12.19 -10.08
CA ASN A 122 -5.60 -12.67 -8.79
C ASN A 122 -4.14 -12.23 -8.53
N GLU A 123 -3.28 -12.29 -9.55
CA GLU A 123 -1.89 -11.82 -9.44
C GLU A 123 -1.83 -10.31 -9.16
N ALA A 124 -2.61 -9.53 -9.91
CA ALA A 124 -2.73 -8.09 -9.71
C ALA A 124 -3.26 -7.75 -8.31
N ALA A 125 -4.27 -8.45 -7.82
CA ALA A 125 -4.81 -8.25 -6.46
C ALA A 125 -3.76 -8.54 -5.36
N ARG A 126 -2.92 -9.56 -5.56
CA ARG A 126 -1.81 -9.86 -4.63
C ARG A 126 -0.76 -8.77 -4.65
N GLN A 127 -0.38 -8.28 -5.83
CA GLN A 127 0.55 -7.17 -5.99
C GLN A 127 0.02 -5.89 -5.34
N MET A 128 -1.27 -5.56 -5.57
CA MET A 128 -1.93 -4.43 -4.91
C MET A 128 -1.89 -4.56 -3.39
N THR A 129 -2.13 -5.75 -2.85
CA THR A 129 -2.06 -5.99 -1.40
C THR A 129 -0.63 -5.79 -0.88
N MET A 130 0.37 -6.31 -1.58
CA MET A 130 1.77 -6.19 -1.21
C MET A 130 2.25 -4.74 -1.21
N PHE A 131 2.08 -4.01 -2.31
CA PHE A 131 2.50 -2.61 -2.41
C PHE A 131 1.62 -1.69 -1.54
N GLY A 132 0.32 -1.94 -1.47
CA GLY A 132 -0.60 -1.18 -0.64
C GLY A 132 -0.28 -1.28 0.85
N ALA A 133 0.17 -2.45 1.32
CA ALA A 133 0.64 -2.63 2.69
C ALA A 133 1.92 -1.81 2.97
N LEU A 134 2.86 -1.77 2.02
CA LEU A 134 4.08 -0.96 2.14
C LEU A 134 3.78 0.54 2.19
N LEU A 135 2.75 0.98 1.48
CA LEU A 135 2.30 2.38 1.42
C LEU A 135 1.30 2.75 2.55
N GLY A 136 0.84 1.80 3.36
CA GLY A 136 -0.12 2.08 4.44
C GLY A 136 -1.54 2.36 3.96
N LEU A 137 -1.92 1.81 2.80
CA LEU A 137 -3.25 1.98 2.21
C LEU A 137 -4.31 1.14 2.95
N ASP A 138 -3.94 0.06 3.63
CA ASP A 138 -4.84 -0.68 4.53
C ASP A 138 -4.73 -0.19 6.00
N PRO A 139 -5.82 -0.28 6.79
CA PRO A 139 -5.84 0.23 8.17
C PRO A 139 -4.78 -0.39 9.10
N ALA A 140 -4.47 -1.68 8.93
CA ALA A 140 -3.55 -2.39 9.82
C ALA A 140 -2.10 -1.96 9.54
N SER A 141 -1.72 -1.82 8.26
CA SER A 141 -0.41 -1.32 7.86
C SER A 141 -0.27 0.17 8.13
N ARG A 142 -1.34 0.96 8.01
CA ARG A 142 -1.32 2.39 8.36
C ARG A 142 -0.87 2.62 9.79
N ASN A 143 -1.42 1.88 10.75
CA ASN A 143 -1.02 1.95 12.16
C ASN A 143 0.45 1.56 12.39
N ARG A 144 1.02 0.74 11.51
CA ARG A 144 2.43 0.33 11.56
C ARG A 144 3.36 1.46 11.09
N ILE A 145 2.95 2.21 10.07
CA ILE A 145 3.74 3.27 9.44
C ILE A 145 3.62 4.58 10.22
N THR A 146 2.40 5.00 10.59
CA THR A 146 2.16 6.35 11.13
C THR A 146 2.37 6.48 12.64
N GLY A 147 2.71 5.40 13.36
CA GLY A 147 3.08 5.48 14.78
C GLY A 147 2.07 6.26 15.64
N ALA A 148 0.82 5.80 15.71
CA ALA A 148 -0.17 6.16 16.75
C ALA A 148 -0.26 7.66 17.14
N SER A 149 -0.16 8.58 16.18
CA SER A 149 -0.43 10.01 16.41
C SER A 149 -1.67 10.46 15.64
N GLN A 150 -2.80 9.78 15.89
CA GLN A 150 -4.10 10.32 15.52
C GLN A 150 -4.54 11.30 16.61
N LYS A 151 -4.36 12.61 16.36
CA LYS A 151 -5.21 13.61 17.03
C LYS A 151 -6.65 13.21 16.72
N LYS A 152 -7.45 12.91 17.76
CA LYS A 152 -8.87 12.58 17.63
C LYS A 152 -9.56 13.66 16.78
N LYS A 153 -9.80 13.39 15.50
CA LYS A 153 -10.77 14.17 14.73
C LYS A 153 -12.14 13.68 15.14
N GLY A 154 -12.93 14.57 15.74
CA GLY A 154 -14.31 14.29 16.10
C GLY A 154 -15.06 13.76 14.89
N ASN A 155 -15.77 12.65 15.07
CA ASN A 155 -16.49 11.99 14.00
C ASN A 155 -17.65 12.88 13.54
N ALA A 156 -17.58 13.39 12.31
CA ALA A 156 -18.67 14.17 11.70
C ALA A 156 -19.96 13.33 11.52
N PHE A 157 -19.87 11.99 11.52
CA PHE A 157 -21.02 11.10 11.47
C PHE A 157 -21.83 11.02 12.78
N ALA A 158 -21.29 11.47 13.92
CA ALA A 158 -22.04 11.45 15.17
C ALA A 158 -23.27 12.39 15.14
N LYS A 159 -23.25 13.42 14.28
CA LYS A 159 -24.37 14.38 14.15
C LYS A 159 -25.51 13.91 13.25
N VAL A 160 -25.33 12.82 12.49
CA VAL A 160 -26.35 12.34 11.52
C VAL A 160 -27.25 11.27 12.13
N LEU A 161 -26.87 10.70 13.28
CA LEU A 161 -27.65 9.66 13.98
C LEU A 161 -28.60 10.21 15.07
N GLU A 162 -28.66 11.53 15.24
CA GLU A 162 -29.58 12.22 16.17
C GLU A 162 -30.58 13.15 15.45
N MET A 163 -30.90 12.89 14.18
CA MET A 163 -32.03 13.51 13.47
C MET A 163 -33.09 12.47 13.10
#